data_AF-A0A3S3P393-F1
#
_entry.id   AF-A0A3S3P393-F1
#
_cell.length_a   1.000
_cell.length_b   1.000
_cell.length_c   1.000
_cell.angle_alpha   90.00
_cell.angle_beta   90.00
_cell.angle_gamma   90.00
#
_symmetry.space_group_name_H-M   'P 1'
#
loop_
_entity.id
_entity.type
_entity.pdbx_description
1 polymer ?
#
loop_
_entity_poly.entity_id
_entity_poly.type
_entity_poly.pdbx_seq_one_letter_code
_entity_poly.pdbx_strand_id
1 'polypeptide(L)'
;MNEILPQVQREIIEGGKSELCFEDFEAIQKWKPRMKEEDDNRLAEKGANETKNIALMYRDIFKKLLNPGKAQIEIGVTNRVRTNQTASSFIDGLRKYKDCDEDESESIVDEEEDSDKEKMKWNLPIEEKDLLNFHKNCTKKVIEKGGKKIESTVVNDFEQSNFMKKLASRVKKRLGLAREVDFNLTSILKKACSYEYAIYGDSPWCAAFGESEIQACRLFC
;
A
#
# COMPACT_ATOMS: atom_id res chain seq x y z
N MET A 1 3.05 8.95 -13.81
CA MET A 1 3.40 7.51 -14.00
C MET A 1 2.99 7.02 -15.38
N ASN A 2 1.74 7.26 -15.80
CA ASN A 2 1.15 6.72 -17.04
C ASN A 2 1.91 7.05 -18.34
N GLU A 3 2.64 8.16 -18.40
CA GLU A 3 3.43 8.51 -19.60
C GLU A 3 4.92 8.17 -19.46
N ILE A 4 5.47 8.25 -18.24
CA ILE A 4 6.91 8.10 -17.98
C ILE A 4 7.33 6.63 -18.04
N LEU A 5 6.57 5.73 -17.40
CA LEU A 5 6.94 4.31 -17.34
C LEU A 5 6.94 3.66 -18.73
N PRO A 6 5.95 3.90 -19.62
CA PRO A 6 6.02 3.42 -21.00
C PRO A 6 7.21 3.96 -21.81
N GLN A 7 7.64 5.21 -21.55
CA GLN A 7 8.85 5.75 -22.20
C GLN A 7 10.10 5.01 -21.73
N VAL A 8 10.26 4.83 -20.41
CA VAL A 8 11.38 4.10 -19.83
C VAL A 8 11.40 2.65 -20.34
N GLN A 9 10.24 2.00 -20.43
CA GLN A 9 10.11 0.66 -20.96
C GLN A 9 10.64 0.56 -22.40
N ARG A 10 10.27 1.50 -23.28
CA ARG A 10 10.80 1.55 -24.66
C ARG A 10 12.30 1.73 -24.70
N GLU A 11 12.85 2.63 -23.88
CA GLU A 11 14.29 2.84 -23.79
C GLU A 11 15.05 1.57 -23.36
N ILE A 12 14.49 0.78 -22.43
CA ILE A 12 15.07 -0.51 -22.02
C ILE A 12 15.10 -1.50 -23.18
N ILE A 13 13.97 -1.62 -23.89
CA ILE A 13 13.81 -2.56 -25.02
C ILE A 13 14.75 -2.20 -26.18
N GLU A 14 14.89 -0.91 -26.49
CA GLU A 14 15.71 -0.41 -27.60
C GLU A 14 17.21 -0.36 -27.24
N GLY A 15 17.54 -0.14 -25.96
CA GLY A 15 18.91 0.11 -25.51
C GLY A 15 19.85 -1.10 -25.50
N GLY A 16 19.31 -2.32 -25.34
CA GLY A 16 20.05 -3.59 -25.47
C GLY A 16 21.25 -3.79 -24.53
N LYS A 17 21.44 -2.94 -23.50
CA LYS A 17 22.60 -2.92 -22.59
C LYS A 17 22.20 -2.93 -21.11
N SER A 18 21.06 -3.52 -20.76
CA SER A 18 20.65 -3.66 -19.36
C SER A 18 21.46 -4.74 -18.64
N GLU A 19 21.62 -4.60 -17.33
CA GLU A 19 22.15 -5.64 -16.43
C GLU A 19 21.03 -6.53 -15.85
N LEU A 20 19.80 -6.37 -16.34
CA LEU A 20 18.66 -7.21 -16.00
C LEU A 20 18.90 -8.67 -16.41
N CYS A 21 18.43 -9.62 -15.61
CA CYS A 21 18.37 -11.00 -16.05
C CYS A 21 17.31 -11.17 -17.15
N PHE A 22 17.34 -12.32 -17.82
CA PHE A 22 16.45 -12.59 -18.95
C PHE A 22 14.97 -12.50 -18.55
N GLU A 23 14.63 -13.03 -17.38
CA GLU A 23 13.28 -13.05 -16.83
C GLU A 23 12.77 -11.64 -16.52
N ASP A 24 13.60 -10.81 -15.86
CA ASP A 24 13.26 -9.42 -15.54
C ASP A 24 13.08 -8.58 -16.81
N PHE A 25 13.96 -8.78 -17.80
CA PHE A 25 13.85 -8.10 -19.09
C PHE A 25 12.56 -8.49 -19.81
N GLU A 26 12.24 -9.79 -19.86
CA GLU A 26 11.01 -10.28 -20.48
C GLU A 26 9.75 -9.76 -19.76
N ALA A 27 9.78 -9.70 -18.43
CA ALA A 27 8.70 -9.15 -17.62
C ALA A 27 8.50 -7.65 -17.89
N ILE A 28 9.58 -6.87 -18.01
CA ILE A 28 9.50 -5.47 -18.44
C ILE A 28 8.96 -5.36 -19.86
N GLN A 29 9.39 -6.21 -20.79
CA GLN A 29 8.90 -6.17 -22.18
C GLN A 29 7.40 -6.43 -22.28
N LYS A 30 6.88 -7.38 -21.48
CA LYS A 30 5.45 -7.73 -21.44
C LYS A 30 4.61 -6.78 -20.60
N TRP A 31 5.25 -5.94 -19.78
CA TRP A 31 4.57 -5.02 -18.88
C TRP A 31 3.62 -4.09 -19.64
N LYS A 32 2.46 -3.84 -19.03
CA LYS A 32 1.50 -2.84 -19.48
C LYS A 32 1.03 -2.05 -18.25
N PRO A 33 0.66 -0.77 -18.39
CA PRO A 33 0.03 -0.05 -17.31
C PRO A 33 -1.21 -0.80 -16.81
N ARG A 34 -1.18 -1.26 -15.55
CA ARG A 34 -2.29 -1.99 -14.90
C ARG A 34 -3.09 -1.10 -13.94
N MET A 35 -2.40 -0.18 -13.26
CA MET A 35 -2.98 0.70 -12.25
C MET A 35 -3.73 1.88 -12.90
N LYS A 36 -4.96 2.12 -12.46
CA LYS A 36 -5.78 3.27 -12.84
C LYS A 36 -5.74 4.34 -11.74
N GLU A 37 -6.15 5.56 -12.07
CA GLU A 37 -6.15 6.66 -11.08
C GLU A 37 -7.10 6.37 -9.91
N GLU A 38 -8.19 5.64 -10.15
CA GLU A 38 -9.14 5.27 -9.11
C GLU A 38 -8.57 4.28 -8.10
N ASP A 39 -7.53 3.52 -8.47
CA ASP A 39 -6.91 2.53 -7.60
C ASP A 39 -6.14 3.19 -6.43
N ASP A 40 -5.71 4.46 -6.55
CA ASP A 40 -5.05 5.20 -5.44
C ASP A 40 -5.96 5.41 -4.21
N ASN A 41 -7.28 5.43 -4.44
CA ASN A 41 -8.26 5.62 -3.37
C ASN A 41 -9.00 4.33 -2.99
N ARG A 42 -8.56 3.17 -3.51
CA ARG A 42 -9.13 1.86 -3.22
C ARG A 42 -8.19 1.02 -2.36
N LEU A 43 -8.78 0.20 -1.51
CA LEU A 43 -8.04 -0.79 -0.73
C LEU A 43 -7.69 -1.99 -1.62
N ALA A 44 -6.41 -2.32 -1.71
CA ALA A 44 -5.96 -3.56 -2.35
C ALA A 44 -6.48 -4.79 -1.59
N GLU A 45 -6.73 -5.88 -2.30
CA GLU A 45 -7.24 -7.13 -1.71
C GLU A 45 -6.34 -7.64 -0.58
N LYS A 46 -5.02 -7.59 -0.79
CA LYS A 46 -4.02 -7.93 0.25
C LYS A 46 -4.23 -7.10 1.52
N GLY A 47 -4.43 -5.80 1.39
CA GLY A 47 -4.69 -4.91 2.52
C GLY A 47 -6.02 -5.22 3.22
N ALA A 48 -7.06 -5.62 2.49
CA ALA A 48 -8.31 -6.08 3.08
C ALA A 48 -8.12 -7.36 3.91
N ASN A 49 -7.36 -8.33 3.38
CA ASN A 49 -7.08 -9.59 4.06
C ASN A 49 -6.19 -9.40 5.30
N GLU A 50 -5.14 -8.57 5.19
CA GLU A 50 -4.31 -8.19 6.34
C GLU A 50 -5.14 -7.51 7.44
N THR A 51 -6.02 -6.58 7.06
CA THR A 51 -6.90 -5.89 8.01
C THR A 51 -7.85 -6.87 8.71
N LYS A 52 -8.42 -7.83 7.98
CA LYS A 52 -9.26 -8.90 8.55
C LYS A 52 -8.46 -9.73 9.57
N ASN A 53 -7.22 -10.10 9.25
CA ASN A 53 -6.36 -10.87 10.14
C ASN A 53 -5.98 -10.08 11.41
N ILE A 54 -5.71 -8.79 11.28
CA ILE A 54 -5.48 -7.91 12.44
C ILE A 54 -6.71 -7.89 13.33
N ALA A 55 -7.92 -7.76 12.76
CA ALA A 55 -9.16 -7.76 13.54
C ALA A 55 -9.39 -9.09 14.30
N LEU A 56 -9.11 -10.22 13.64
CA LEU A 56 -9.14 -11.54 14.28
C LEU A 56 -8.19 -11.59 15.48
N MET A 57 -6.93 -11.18 15.28
CA MET A 57 -5.94 -11.14 16.36
C MET A 57 -6.36 -10.21 17.51
N TYR A 58 -6.89 -9.03 17.20
CA TYR A 58 -7.38 -8.08 18.22
C TYR A 58 -8.45 -8.74 19.08
N ARG A 59 -9.39 -9.45 18.44
CA ARG A 59 -10.45 -10.15 19.15
C ARG A 59 -9.91 -11.28 20.01
N ASP A 60 -8.93 -12.04 19.53
CA ASP A 60 -8.29 -13.12 20.29
C ASP A 60 -7.55 -12.60 21.52
N ILE A 61 -6.90 -11.44 21.42
CA ILE A 61 -6.19 -10.80 22.53
C ILE A 61 -7.19 -10.17 23.51
N PHE A 62 -8.23 -9.50 23.01
CA PHE A 62 -9.15 -8.68 23.80
C PHE A 62 -10.57 -9.27 23.86
N LYS A 63 -10.70 -10.60 24.02
CA LYS A 63 -11.98 -11.33 23.97
C LYS A 63 -13.09 -10.72 24.82
N LYS A 64 -12.76 -10.24 26.02
CA LYS A 64 -13.74 -9.61 26.94
C LYS A 64 -14.17 -8.21 26.48
N LEU A 65 -13.25 -7.41 25.95
CA LEU A 65 -13.51 -6.04 25.51
C LEU A 65 -14.19 -6.00 24.14
N LEU A 66 -13.89 -6.97 23.27
CA LEU A 66 -14.43 -7.09 21.91
C LEU A 66 -15.49 -8.20 21.83
N ASN A 67 -16.27 -8.37 22.89
CA ASN A 67 -17.41 -9.27 22.90
C ASN A 67 -18.58 -8.61 22.15
N PRO A 68 -19.08 -9.16 21.03
CA PRO A 68 -20.03 -8.42 20.20
C PRO A 68 -21.40 -8.18 20.84
N GLY A 69 -21.75 -8.91 21.90
CA GLY A 69 -23.00 -8.72 22.66
C GLY A 69 -22.89 -7.70 23.78
N LYS A 70 -21.67 -7.24 24.10
CA LYS A 70 -21.40 -6.34 25.24
C LYS A 70 -20.63 -5.08 24.84
N ALA A 71 -19.82 -5.17 23.79
CA ALA A 71 -18.91 -4.13 23.37
C ALA A 71 -19.66 -3.05 22.57
N GLN A 72 -19.62 -1.83 23.09
CA GLN A 72 -20.04 -0.63 22.39
C GLN A 72 -18.81 -0.04 21.72
N ILE A 73 -18.69 -0.28 20.41
CA ILE A 73 -17.54 0.17 19.62
C ILE A 73 -18.06 1.08 18.52
N GLU A 74 -17.32 2.15 18.28
CA GLU A 74 -17.53 3.07 17.19
C GLU A 74 -16.26 3.11 16.33
N ILE A 75 -16.40 3.09 15.00
CA ILE A 75 -15.25 3.03 14.09
C ILE A 75 -15.14 4.35 13.33
N GLY A 76 -14.10 5.11 13.67
CA GLY A 76 -13.76 6.35 13.00
C GLY A 76 -13.03 6.14 11.67
N VAL A 77 -13.46 6.83 10.61
CA VAL A 77 -12.81 6.86 9.29
C VAL A 77 -12.57 8.29 8.80
N THR A 78 -11.79 8.45 7.73
CA THR A 78 -11.71 9.72 6.99
C THR A 78 -12.68 9.69 5.80
N ASN A 79 -12.90 10.81 5.11
CA ASN A 79 -13.61 10.84 3.81
C ASN A 79 -13.00 10.01 2.67
N ARG A 80 -11.87 9.31 2.87
CA ARG A 80 -11.26 8.48 1.82
C ARG A 80 -11.99 7.14 1.69
N VAL A 81 -12.23 6.71 0.46
CA VAL A 81 -12.91 5.44 0.15
C VAL A 81 -12.11 4.28 0.74
N ARG A 82 -10.78 4.27 0.56
CA ARG A 82 -9.90 3.26 1.15
C ARG A 82 -10.05 3.13 2.66
N THR A 83 -10.24 4.22 3.42
CA THR A 83 -10.39 4.11 4.88
C THR A 83 -11.72 3.48 5.28
N ASN A 84 -12.78 3.72 4.51
CA ASN A 84 -14.07 3.06 4.72
C ASN A 84 -14.01 1.57 4.37
N GLN A 85 -13.34 1.21 3.27
CA GLN A 85 -13.10 -0.18 2.89
C GLN A 85 -12.23 -0.93 3.91
N THR A 86 -11.22 -0.27 4.49
CA THR A 86 -10.42 -0.81 5.59
C THR A 86 -11.28 -1.05 6.82
N ALA A 87 -12.10 -0.08 7.23
CA ALA A 87 -13.03 -0.24 8.35
C ALA A 87 -14.00 -1.42 8.14
N SER A 88 -14.56 -1.54 6.93
CA SER A 88 -15.45 -2.65 6.57
C SER A 88 -14.73 -4.01 6.69
N SER A 89 -13.50 -4.10 6.19
CA SER A 89 -12.66 -5.31 6.31
C SER A 89 -12.33 -5.65 7.77
N PHE A 90 -12.08 -4.64 8.60
CA PHE A 90 -11.82 -4.82 10.03
C PHE A 90 -13.07 -5.35 10.75
N ILE A 91 -14.25 -4.79 10.47
CA ILE A 91 -15.53 -5.25 11.02
C ILE A 91 -15.81 -6.70 10.61
N ASP A 92 -15.54 -7.05 9.35
CA ASP A 92 -15.71 -8.42 8.87
C ASP A 92 -14.81 -9.40 9.61
N GLY A 93 -13.55 -9.04 9.85
CA GLY A 93 -12.65 -9.84 10.67
C GLY A 93 -13.12 -9.95 12.12
N LEU A 94 -13.60 -8.85 12.71
CA LEU A 94 -14.18 -8.84 14.05
C LEU A 94 -15.43 -9.72 14.17
N ARG A 95 -16.24 -9.88 13.11
CA ARG A 95 -17.46 -10.70 13.12
C ARG A 95 -17.19 -12.20 13.02
N LYS A 96 -16.04 -12.62 12.48
CA LYS A 96 -15.64 -14.02 12.43
C LYS A 96 -15.33 -14.53 13.84
N TYR A 97 -16.39 -14.90 14.55
CA TYR A 97 -16.31 -15.47 15.88
C TYR A 97 -16.02 -16.95 15.78
N LYS A 98 -14.95 -17.39 16.43
CA LYS A 98 -14.86 -18.77 16.89
C LYS A 98 -15.31 -18.73 18.34
N ASP A 99 -16.48 -19.30 18.62
CA ASP A 99 -16.89 -19.50 20.01
C ASP A 99 -15.76 -20.26 20.69
N CYS A 100 -15.26 -19.72 21.79
CA CYS A 100 -14.34 -20.43 22.67
C CYS A 100 -15.18 -21.23 23.65
N ASP A 101 -16.12 -22.03 23.15
CA ASP A 101 -16.73 -23.10 23.90
C ASP A 101 -16.14 -24.40 23.37
N GLU A 102 -15.65 -25.18 24.33
CA GLU A 102 -14.96 -26.46 24.18
C GLU A 102 -15.75 -27.40 23.26
N ASP A 103 -15.19 -27.73 22.11
CA ASP A 103 -15.11 -29.09 21.59
C ASP A 103 -14.30 -29.10 20.29
N GLU A 104 -13.15 -29.77 20.34
CA GLU A 104 -12.34 -30.11 19.17
C GLU A 104 -13.18 -30.98 18.22
N SER A 105 -13.60 -30.42 17.10
CA SER A 105 -13.66 -31.21 15.88
C SER A 105 -13.22 -30.37 14.69
N GLU A 106 -12.05 -30.73 14.16
CA GLU A 106 -11.65 -30.39 12.81
C GLU A 106 -12.67 -30.99 11.85
N SER A 107 -13.47 -30.13 11.23
CA SER A 107 -14.10 -30.45 9.95
C SER A 107 -13.72 -29.36 8.97
N ILE A 108 -12.91 -29.76 7.99
CA ILE A 108 -12.71 -29.09 6.72
C ILE A 108 -14.11 -28.88 6.13
N VAL A 109 -14.54 -27.62 5.97
CA VAL A 109 -15.82 -27.29 5.35
C VAL A 109 -15.54 -26.80 3.94
N ASP A 110 -15.83 -27.69 2.99
CA ASP A 110 -16.05 -27.36 1.59
C ASP A 110 -17.20 -26.36 1.46
N GLU A 111 -17.09 -25.51 0.43
CA GLU A 111 -18.04 -24.46 0.08
C GLU A 111 -19.42 -25.03 -0.26
N GLU A 112 -20.40 -24.96 0.65
CA GLU A 112 -21.82 -25.00 0.27
C GLU A 112 -22.65 -23.99 1.08
N GLU A 113 -23.52 -23.31 0.34
CA GLU A 113 -24.47 -22.31 0.78
C GLU A 113 -25.59 -22.90 1.66
N ASP A 114 -26.23 -22.00 2.43
CA ASP A 114 -27.51 -22.15 3.12
C ASP A 114 -27.61 -23.06 4.36
N SER A 115 -27.58 -22.43 5.53
CA SER A 115 -28.76 -22.27 6.40
C SER A 115 -28.38 -21.76 7.81
N ASP A 116 -29.07 -20.71 8.25
CA ASP A 116 -29.46 -20.45 9.65
C ASP A 116 -28.42 -20.60 10.76
N LYS A 117 -27.23 -20.00 10.61
CA LYS A 117 -26.55 -19.41 11.77
C LYS A 117 -26.86 -17.92 11.75
N GLU A 118 -27.61 -17.44 12.74
CA GLU A 118 -27.71 -16.01 13.06
C GLU A 118 -26.29 -15.46 13.15
N LYS A 119 -25.75 -14.98 12.02
CA LYS A 119 -24.49 -14.24 11.98
C LYS A 119 -24.75 -13.05 12.88
N MET A 120 -24.19 -13.12 14.08
CA MET A 120 -24.26 -12.08 15.11
C MET A 120 -24.25 -10.72 14.42
N LYS A 121 -25.42 -10.05 14.41
CA LYS A 121 -25.62 -8.78 13.70
C LYS A 121 -24.97 -7.67 14.50
N TRP A 122 -23.64 -7.75 14.64
CA TRP A 122 -22.83 -6.74 15.27
C TRP A 122 -22.72 -5.57 14.28
N ASN A 123 -23.66 -4.66 14.41
CA ASN A 123 -23.71 -3.42 13.62
C ASN A 123 -22.80 -2.41 14.30
N LEU A 124 -21.58 -2.31 13.82
CA LEU A 124 -20.64 -1.30 14.26
C LEU A 124 -20.83 -0.04 13.40
N PRO A 125 -21.22 1.10 13.99
CA PRO A 125 -21.34 2.35 13.25
C PRO A 125 -19.97 2.78 12.74
N ILE A 126 -19.92 3.16 11.46
CA ILE A 126 -18.76 3.78 10.83
C ILE A 126 -19.07 5.28 10.71
N GLU A 127 -18.23 6.10 11.32
CA GLU A 127 -18.41 7.55 11.31
C GLU A 127 -17.18 8.25 10.77
N GLU A 128 -17.38 9.26 9.92
CA GLU A 128 -16.28 10.14 9.54
C GLU A 128 -15.88 11.00 10.75
N LYS A 129 -14.59 11.01 11.07
CA LYS A 129 -14.05 11.81 12.17
C LYS A 129 -13.05 12.85 11.65
N ASP A 130 -13.41 14.11 11.77
CA ASP A 130 -12.53 15.25 11.42
C ASP A 130 -11.18 15.23 12.14
N LEU A 131 -11.15 14.67 13.36
CA LEU A 131 -9.92 14.49 14.13
C LEU A 131 -8.88 13.67 13.35
N LEU A 132 -9.30 12.70 12.53
CA LEU A 132 -8.39 11.88 11.72
C LEU A 132 -7.76 12.68 10.55
N ASN A 133 -8.30 13.86 10.24
CA ASN A 133 -7.76 14.79 9.23
C ASN A 133 -7.00 15.99 9.85
N PHE A 134 -6.60 15.92 11.12
CA PHE A 134 -5.98 17.05 11.84
C PHE A 134 -4.77 17.67 11.10
N HIS A 135 -3.94 16.87 10.43
CA HIS A 135 -2.75 17.33 9.71
C HIS A 135 -3.10 18.23 8.51
N LYS A 136 -4.15 17.87 7.75
CA LYS A 136 -4.68 18.70 6.64
C LYS A 136 -5.28 19.98 7.18
N ASN A 137 -6.08 19.87 8.24
CA ASN A 137 -6.74 21.00 8.89
C ASN A 137 -5.72 22.00 9.45
N CYS A 138 -4.64 21.50 10.04
CA CYS A 138 -3.53 22.32 10.53
C CYS A 138 -2.83 23.04 9.37
N THR A 139 -2.45 22.30 8.31
CA THR A 139 -1.78 22.89 7.14
C THR A 139 -2.63 23.97 6.49
N LYS A 140 -3.93 23.70 6.30
CA LYS A 140 -4.90 24.68 5.78
C LYS A 140 -4.94 25.94 6.65
N LYS A 141 -5.06 25.80 7.97
CA LYS A 141 -5.06 26.93 8.91
C LYS A 141 -3.77 27.74 8.89
N VAL A 142 -2.61 27.09 8.75
CA VAL A 142 -1.31 27.78 8.66
C VAL A 142 -1.27 28.65 7.39
N ILE A 143 -1.69 28.09 6.26
CA ILE A 143 -1.71 28.80 4.97
C ILE A 143 -2.71 29.96 5.01
N GLU A 144 -3.92 29.74 5.54
CA GLU A 144 -4.96 30.77 5.68
C GLU A 144 -4.51 31.96 6.54
N LYS A 145 -3.64 31.73 7.52
CA LYS A 145 -3.05 32.78 8.37
C LYS A 145 -1.80 33.43 7.76
N GLY A 146 -1.51 33.19 6.49
CA GLY A 146 -0.34 33.74 5.79
C GLY A 146 0.98 33.03 6.10
N GLY A 147 0.94 31.89 6.79
CA GLY A 147 2.09 31.03 6.99
C GLY A 147 2.44 30.27 5.70
N LYS A 148 3.68 29.77 5.62
CA LYS A 148 4.15 28.92 4.52
C LYS A 148 4.37 27.50 5.02
N LYS A 149 4.12 26.51 4.15
CA LYS A 149 4.59 25.15 4.39
C LYS A 149 6.11 25.19 4.38
N ILE A 150 6.74 24.83 5.49
CA ILE A 150 8.19 24.74 5.57
C ILE A 150 8.58 23.47 4.81
N GLU A 151 9.19 23.65 3.64
CA GLU A 151 9.89 22.56 3.00
C GLU A 151 11.19 22.30 3.75
N SER A 152 11.45 21.03 4.03
CA SER A 152 12.65 20.65 4.76
C SER A 152 13.85 20.78 3.83
N THR A 153 14.74 21.73 4.13
CA THR A 153 16.03 21.85 3.43
C THR A 153 16.82 20.54 3.51
N VAL A 154 16.70 19.81 4.63
CA VAL A 154 17.33 18.50 4.83
C VAL A 154 16.85 17.46 3.81
N VAL A 155 15.56 17.48 3.44
CA VAL A 155 15.04 16.56 2.42
C VAL A 155 15.65 16.91 1.06
N ASN A 156 15.65 18.19 0.68
CA ASN A 156 16.25 18.64 -0.58
C ASN A 156 17.76 18.33 -0.64
N ASP A 157 18.49 18.55 0.44
CA ASP A 157 19.92 18.26 0.55
C ASP A 157 20.19 16.75 0.40
N PHE A 158 19.32 15.91 0.96
CA PHE A 158 19.40 14.47 0.81
C PHE A 158 19.10 14.02 -0.63
N GLU A 159 18.04 14.53 -1.25
CA GLU A 159 17.66 14.21 -2.63
C GLU A 159 18.79 14.54 -3.62
N GLN A 160 19.53 15.62 -3.35
CA GLN A 160 20.68 16.07 -4.15
C GLN A 160 22.01 15.46 -3.72
N SER A 161 22.03 14.67 -2.64
CA SER A 161 23.24 14.11 -2.07
C SER A 161 23.97 13.18 -3.05
N ASN A 162 25.28 13.05 -2.86
CA ASN A 162 26.09 12.09 -3.62
C ASN A 162 25.62 10.64 -3.43
N PHE A 163 24.99 10.34 -2.30
CA PHE A 163 24.39 9.04 -2.04
C PHE A 163 23.24 8.76 -3.02
N MET A 164 22.29 9.69 -3.14
CA MET A 164 21.16 9.54 -4.07
C MET A 164 21.58 9.58 -5.53
N LYS A 165 22.58 10.39 -5.89
CA LYS A 165 23.17 10.38 -7.24
C LYS A 165 23.79 9.03 -7.60
N LYS A 166 24.51 8.41 -6.65
CA LYS A 166 25.07 7.05 -6.84
C LYS A 166 23.96 6.01 -6.99
N LEU A 167 22.90 6.11 -6.20
CA LEU A 167 21.74 5.22 -6.30
C LEU A 167 21.09 5.34 -7.68
N ALA A 168 20.79 6.56 -8.14
CA ALA A 168 20.19 6.80 -9.45
C ALA A 168 21.11 6.32 -10.60
N SER A 169 22.43 6.46 -10.46
CA SER A 169 23.41 5.94 -11.42
C SER A 169 23.39 4.41 -11.50
N ARG A 170 23.21 3.69 -10.37
CA ARG A 170 23.07 2.23 -10.37
C ARG A 170 21.76 1.78 -11.01
N VAL A 171 20.65 2.47 -10.72
CA VAL A 171 19.36 2.23 -11.38
C VAL A 171 19.48 2.44 -12.89
N LYS A 172 20.11 3.55 -13.33
CA LYS A 172 20.40 3.83 -14.74
C LYS A 172 21.16 2.70 -15.40
N LYS A 173 22.26 2.27 -14.78
CA LYS A 173 23.14 1.21 -15.30
C LYS A 173 22.38 -0.12 -15.40
N ARG A 174 21.64 -0.49 -14.36
CA ARG A 174 20.88 -1.74 -14.32
C ARG A 174 19.83 -1.82 -15.41
N LEU A 175 19.08 -0.73 -15.62
CA LEU A 175 18.07 -0.65 -16.65
C LEU A 175 18.65 -0.39 -18.06
N GLY A 176 19.95 -0.09 -18.19
CA GLY A 176 20.57 0.20 -19.49
C GLY A 176 20.10 1.51 -20.14
N LEU A 177 19.65 2.48 -19.33
CA LEU A 177 19.06 3.73 -19.84
C LEU A 177 20.12 4.69 -20.38
N ALA A 178 19.86 5.30 -21.53
CA ALA A 178 20.72 6.34 -22.09
C ALA A 178 20.53 7.68 -21.38
N ARG A 179 19.29 8.01 -21.02
CA ARG A 179 18.91 9.26 -20.36
C ARG A 179 19.58 9.46 -19.00
N GLU A 180 19.56 10.70 -18.51
CA GLU A 180 19.86 10.94 -17.11
C GLU A 180 18.73 10.39 -16.21
N VAL A 181 19.13 9.80 -15.09
CA VAL A 181 18.23 9.31 -14.06
C VAL A 181 18.51 10.15 -12.82
N ASP A 182 17.51 10.90 -12.39
CA ASP A 182 17.54 11.73 -11.20
C ASP A 182 16.71 11.12 -10.06
N PHE A 183 16.59 11.83 -8.95
CA PHE A 183 15.78 11.41 -7.81
C PHE A 183 14.31 11.21 -8.20
N ASN A 184 13.75 12.08 -9.04
CA ASN A 184 12.34 12.03 -9.41
C ASN A 184 12.02 10.77 -10.22
N LEU A 185 12.81 10.46 -11.25
CA LEU A 185 12.62 9.24 -12.04
C LEU A 185 12.83 7.99 -11.17
N THR A 186 13.84 7.99 -10.31
CA THR A 186 14.08 6.92 -9.34
C THR A 186 12.87 6.72 -8.43
N SER A 187 12.29 7.81 -7.90
CA SER A 187 11.10 7.79 -7.05
C SER A 187 9.88 7.23 -7.79
N ILE A 188 9.71 7.58 -9.06
CA ILE A 188 8.64 7.04 -9.91
C ILE A 188 8.78 5.53 -10.09
N LEU A 189 9.98 5.03 -10.42
CA LEU A 189 10.23 3.59 -10.58
C LEU A 189 10.01 2.85 -9.26
N LYS A 190 10.43 3.42 -8.14
CA LYS A 190 10.20 2.84 -6.82
C LYS A 190 8.71 2.79 -6.50
N LYS A 191 7.97 3.87 -6.74
CA LYS A 191 6.52 3.92 -6.54
C LYS A 191 5.83 2.86 -7.40
N ALA A 192 6.18 2.75 -8.67
CA ALA A 192 5.66 1.71 -9.57
C ALA A 192 5.86 0.31 -8.98
N CYS A 193 7.10 -0.03 -8.59
CA CYS A 193 7.41 -1.29 -7.90
C CYS A 193 6.54 -1.51 -6.66
N SER A 194 6.43 -0.50 -5.80
CA SER A 194 5.74 -0.63 -4.50
C SER A 194 4.23 -0.82 -4.64
N TYR A 195 3.60 0.04 -5.43
CA TYR A 195 2.15 0.04 -5.60
C TYR A 195 1.71 -1.18 -6.40
N GLU A 196 2.39 -1.50 -7.50
CA GLU A 196 2.04 -2.71 -8.26
C GLU A 196 2.25 -3.97 -7.43
N TYR A 197 3.35 -4.08 -6.67
CA TYR A 197 3.56 -5.23 -5.79
C TYR A 197 2.49 -5.31 -4.69
N ALA A 198 2.08 -4.18 -4.12
CA ALA A 198 1.04 -4.14 -3.10
C ALA A 198 -0.34 -4.56 -3.64
N ILE A 199 -0.64 -4.24 -4.90
CA ILE A 199 -1.94 -4.51 -5.53
C ILE A 199 -1.96 -5.91 -6.18
N TYR A 200 -0.94 -6.26 -6.94
CA TYR A 200 -0.91 -7.46 -7.81
C TYR A 200 0.01 -8.57 -7.29
N GLY A 201 0.82 -8.32 -6.27
CA GLY A 201 1.81 -9.28 -5.76
C GLY A 201 3.11 -9.34 -6.56
N ASP A 202 3.19 -8.64 -7.69
CA ASP A 202 4.38 -8.54 -8.52
C ASP A 202 4.56 -7.14 -9.13
N SER A 203 5.81 -6.82 -9.50
CA SER A 203 6.08 -5.69 -10.40
C SER A 203 7.44 -5.84 -11.06
N PRO A 204 7.52 -5.78 -12.40
CA PRO A 204 8.81 -5.84 -13.10
C PRO A 204 9.68 -4.61 -12.81
N TRP A 205 9.08 -3.49 -12.37
CA TRP A 205 9.82 -2.30 -11.97
C TRP A 205 10.65 -2.49 -10.70
N CYS A 206 10.39 -3.54 -9.92
CA CYS A 206 11.22 -3.87 -8.76
C CYS A 206 12.63 -4.32 -9.18
N ALA A 207 12.80 -4.88 -10.37
CA ALA A 207 14.10 -5.28 -10.92
C ALA A 207 15.05 -4.09 -11.15
N ALA A 208 14.54 -2.86 -11.18
CA ALA A 208 15.37 -1.66 -11.22
C ALA A 208 16.25 -1.50 -9.96
N PHE A 209 15.90 -2.15 -8.85
CA PHE A 209 16.51 -1.98 -7.54
C PHE A 209 17.02 -3.31 -6.97
N GLY A 210 18.22 -3.28 -6.40
CA GLY A 210 18.75 -4.29 -5.52
C GLY A 210 18.48 -3.92 -4.07
N GLU A 211 18.88 -4.80 -3.16
CA GLU A 211 18.52 -4.69 -1.74
C GLU A 211 18.96 -3.36 -1.11
N SER A 212 20.22 -2.95 -1.33
CA SER A 212 20.75 -1.70 -0.77
C SER A 212 20.03 -0.45 -1.31
N GLU A 213 19.56 -0.47 -2.56
CA GLU A 213 18.77 0.63 -3.10
C GLU A 213 17.35 0.66 -2.52
N ILE A 214 16.71 -0.51 -2.36
CA ILE A 214 15.39 -0.60 -1.74
C ILE A 214 15.45 -0.10 -0.30
N GLN A 215 16.45 -0.53 0.48
CA GLN A 215 16.64 -0.08 1.86
C GLN A 215 16.85 1.44 1.95
N ALA A 216 17.66 2.01 1.06
CA ALA A 216 17.85 3.45 0.96
C ALA A 216 16.54 4.20 0.66
N CYS A 217 15.71 3.65 -0.23
CA CYS A 217 14.43 4.23 -0.59
C CYS A 217 13.34 4.04 0.47
N ARG A 218 13.50 3.15 1.46
CA ARG A 218 12.54 2.98 2.58
C ARG A 218 12.41 4.23 3.44
N LEU A 219 13.39 5.13 3.41
CA LEU A 219 13.34 6.41 4.12
C LEU A 219 12.28 7.38 3.55
N PHE A 220 11.64 7.04 2.43
CA PHE A 220 10.74 7.91 1.66
C PHE A 220 9.36 7.29 1.34
N CYS A 221 8.95 6.23 2.05
CA CYS A 221 7.58 5.67 1.97
C CYS A 221 6.87 5.77 3.32
#